data_AF-A0A969Q6H6-F1
#
_entry.id   AF-A0A969Q6H6-F1
#
_cell.length_a   1.000
_cell.length_b   1.000
_cell.length_c   1.000
_cell.angle_alpha   90.00
_cell.angle_beta   90.00
_cell.angle_gamma   90.00
#
_symmetry.space_group_name_H-M   'P 1'
#
loop_
_entity.id
_entity.type
_entity.pdbx_description
1 polymer ?
#
loop_
_entity_poly.entity_id
_entity_poly.type
_entity_poly.pdbx_seq_one_letter_code
_entity_poly.pdbx_strand_id
1 'polypeptide(L)'
;MRAVKAGDRSKPAWRMMLERFAGPMIVLIALAPFLPAIVAWVGPANVVLTPPDLSILAKVPLAVQVHLAAVMVCLPLGAYVLFTTKGTSQHKQLGRVWVAAMLTTCISALFIKSFSPLIGPFGLIHLLVLWSMFSLGRGMYAIIVKRDLQRHLRNMQGAYWGLIIAGLFSFIPGRMMWSMFTAM
;
A
#
# COMPACT_ATOMS: atom_id res chain seq x y z
N MET A 1 32.87 -2.09 -10.10
CA MET A 1 32.29 -2.77 -8.93
C MET A 1 32.50 -1.88 -7.71
N ARG A 2 31.44 -1.33 -7.07
CA ARG A 2 31.60 -0.55 -5.83
C ARG A 2 31.67 -1.51 -4.65
N ALA A 3 32.80 -1.54 -3.96
CA ALA A 3 32.99 -2.31 -2.74
C ALA A 3 31.94 -1.88 -1.69
N VAL A 4 31.09 -2.82 -1.29
CA VAL A 4 30.28 -2.67 -0.08
C VAL A 4 31.27 -2.61 1.08
N LYS A 5 31.38 -1.44 1.73
CA LYS A 5 32.24 -1.25 2.92
C LYS A 5 31.93 -2.35 3.94
N ALA A 6 32.99 -3.01 4.42
CA ALA A 6 32.92 -4.18 5.29
C ALA A 6 32.18 -3.96 6.64
N GLY A 7 31.82 -2.71 6.98
CA GLY A 7 31.09 -2.35 8.21
C GLY A 7 29.56 -2.56 8.17
N ASP A 8 28.97 -2.89 7.01
CA ASP A 8 27.50 -3.04 6.89
C ASP A 8 26.98 -4.44 7.30
N ARG A 9 27.87 -5.43 7.41
CA ARG A 9 27.47 -6.83 7.70
C ARG A 9 27.27 -7.17 9.18
N SER A 10 27.57 -6.25 10.10
CA SER A 10 27.43 -6.47 11.55
C SER A 10 26.09 -6.01 12.13
N LYS A 11 25.22 -5.39 11.31
CA LYS A 11 23.94 -4.90 11.81
C LYS A 11 22.99 -6.08 12.07
N PRO A 12 22.45 -6.22 13.29
CA PRO A 12 21.47 -7.27 13.56
C PRO A 12 20.24 -7.09 12.67
N ALA A 13 19.61 -8.19 12.25
CA ALA A 13 18.56 -8.20 11.24
C ALA A 13 17.40 -7.22 11.54
N TRP A 14 17.08 -7.01 12.82
CA TRP A 14 16.09 -6.04 13.27
C TRP A 14 16.49 -4.58 13.00
N ARG A 15 17.79 -4.22 13.11
CA ARG A 15 18.30 -2.89 12.76
C ARG A 15 18.21 -2.64 11.27
N MET A 16 18.54 -3.64 10.45
CA MET A 16 18.39 -3.52 9.00
C MET A 16 16.92 -3.42 8.58
N MET A 17 16.00 -4.10 9.30
CA MET A 17 14.56 -3.92 9.11
C MET A 17 14.12 -2.51 9.51
N LEU A 18 14.49 -2.03 10.69
CA LEU A 18 14.17 -0.66 11.14
C LEU A 18 14.71 0.41 10.20
N GLU A 19 15.96 0.31 9.75
CA GLU A 19 16.56 1.27 8.81
C GLU A 19 15.89 1.23 7.43
N ARG A 20 15.38 0.07 7.00
CA ARG A 20 14.59 -0.09 5.76
C ARG A 20 13.17 0.45 5.89
N PHE A 21 12.60 0.46 7.10
CA PHE A 21 11.28 1.01 7.41
C PHE A 21 11.33 2.46 7.96
N ALA A 22 12.52 3.02 8.20
CA ALA A 22 12.72 4.35 8.78
C ALA A 22 12.24 5.49 7.87
N GLY A 23 12.42 5.39 6.55
CA GLY A 23 11.96 6.41 5.60
C GLY A 23 10.44 6.67 5.66
N PRO A 24 9.60 5.62 5.58
CA PRO A 24 8.15 5.74 5.78
C PRO A 24 7.74 6.09 7.21
N MET A 25 8.49 5.65 8.24
CA MET A 25 8.25 6.13 9.61
C MET A 25 8.41 7.64 9.73
N ILE A 26 9.33 8.27 8.98
CA ILE A 26 9.45 9.74 8.94
C ILE A 26 8.18 10.38 8.37
N VAL A 27 7.53 9.78 7.36
CA VAL A 27 6.25 10.28 6.83
C VAL A 27 5.13 10.09 7.85
N LEU A 28 5.08 8.94 8.54
CA LEU A 28 4.10 8.69 9.60
C LEU A 28 4.30 9.63 10.81
N ILE A 29 5.55 9.89 11.20
CA ILE A 29 5.93 10.85 12.26
C ILE A 29 5.65 12.29 11.81
N ALA A 30 5.89 12.64 10.55
CA ALA A 30 5.60 13.97 10.01
C ALA A 30 4.08 14.24 9.89
N LEU A 31 3.27 13.18 9.75
CA LEU A 31 1.81 13.24 9.79
C LEU A 31 1.25 13.17 11.23
N ALA A 32 2.06 12.75 12.21
CA ALA A 32 1.65 12.65 13.62
C ALA A 32 1.14 13.95 14.26
N PRO A 33 1.69 15.15 13.97
CA PRO A 33 1.16 16.42 14.47
C PRO A 33 -0.25 16.75 13.94
N PHE A 34 -0.67 16.12 12.84
CA PHE A 34 -1.97 16.30 12.23
C PHE A 34 -3.02 15.28 12.70
N LEU A 35 -2.60 14.23 13.44
CA LEU A 35 -3.52 13.24 14.02
C LEU A 35 -4.59 13.87 14.95
N PRO A 36 -4.28 14.84 15.83
CA PRO A 36 -5.29 15.49 16.65
C PRO A 36 -6.35 16.25 15.82
N ALA A 37 -5.94 16.86 14.70
CA ALA A 37 -6.88 17.51 13.78
C ALA A 37 -7.75 16.49 13.03
N ILE A 38 -7.20 15.32 12.67
CA ILE A 38 -7.97 14.21 12.10
C ILE A 38 -8.96 13.65 13.13
N VAL A 39 -8.51 13.39 14.35
CA VAL A 39 -9.36 12.87 15.44
C VAL A 39 -10.45 13.87 15.84
N ALA A 40 -10.14 15.16 15.85
CA ALA A 40 -11.11 16.23 16.11
C ALA A 40 -12.10 16.43 14.95
N TRP A 41 -11.69 16.19 13.70
CA TRP A 41 -12.58 16.21 12.52
C TRP A 41 -13.47 14.96 12.41
N VAL A 42 -13.02 13.84 12.97
CA VAL A 42 -13.81 12.63 13.29
C VAL A 42 -14.55 12.81 14.63
N GLY A 43 -14.73 14.05 15.11
CA GLY A 43 -15.31 14.38 16.42
C GLY A 43 -16.60 13.61 16.77
N PRO A 44 -17.03 13.63 18.04
CA PRO A 44 -17.78 12.59 18.78
C PRO A 44 -19.22 12.35 18.30
N ALA A 45 -19.44 12.21 16.99
CA ALA A 45 -20.63 11.61 16.44
C ALA A 45 -20.67 10.17 16.94
N ASN A 46 -21.87 9.69 17.23
CA ASN A 46 -22.15 8.32 17.64
C ASN A 46 -21.83 7.35 16.50
N VAL A 47 -20.55 7.21 16.13
CA VAL A 47 -20.08 6.30 15.10
C VAL A 47 -20.23 4.90 15.64
N VAL A 48 -21.34 4.26 15.29
CA VAL A 48 -21.58 2.87 15.63
C VAL A 48 -20.88 2.04 14.57
N LEU A 49 -19.84 1.30 14.98
CA LEU A 49 -19.23 0.28 14.14
C LEU A 49 -20.27 -0.81 13.89
N THR A 50 -20.51 -1.09 12.62
CA THR A 50 -21.44 -2.12 12.17
C THR A 50 -20.69 -3.17 11.36
N PRO A 51 -21.20 -4.41 11.29
CA PRO A 51 -20.71 -5.38 10.30
C PRO A 51 -20.78 -4.78 8.89
N PRO A 52 -19.85 -5.15 8.00
CA PRO A 52 -19.78 -4.55 6.66
C PRO A 52 -21.10 -4.70 5.89
N ASP A 53 -21.70 -3.59 5.46
CA ASP A 53 -22.86 -3.61 4.57
C ASP A 53 -22.42 -3.96 3.13
N LEU A 54 -22.52 -5.24 2.80
CA LEU A 54 -22.18 -5.78 1.48
C LEU A 54 -23.13 -5.28 0.38
N SER A 55 -24.30 -4.73 0.71
CA SER A 55 -25.24 -4.21 -0.29
C SER A 55 -24.67 -3.02 -1.06
N ILE A 56 -23.70 -2.32 -0.48
CA ILE A 56 -22.97 -1.23 -1.13
C ILE A 56 -22.16 -1.77 -2.32
N LEU A 57 -21.59 -2.97 -2.22
CA LEU A 57 -20.77 -3.56 -3.30
C LEU A 57 -21.58 -3.81 -4.57
N ALA A 58 -22.87 -4.11 -4.44
CA ALA A 58 -23.77 -4.29 -5.59
C ALA A 58 -24.09 -2.98 -6.33
N LYS A 59 -23.91 -1.83 -5.68
CA LYS A 59 -24.28 -0.49 -6.20
C LYS A 59 -23.09 0.26 -6.81
N VAL A 60 -21.86 -0.20 -6.57
CA VAL A 60 -20.65 0.49 -7.03
C VAL A 60 -20.18 -0.02 -8.40
N PRO A 61 -19.46 0.82 -9.18
CA PRO A 61 -18.93 0.42 -10.48
C PRO A 61 -18.05 -0.83 -10.42
N LEU A 62 -18.03 -1.61 -11.49
CA LEU A 62 -17.23 -2.83 -11.60
C LEU A 62 -15.74 -2.60 -11.26
N ALA A 63 -15.18 -1.46 -11.65
CA ALA A 63 -13.80 -1.09 -11.31
C ALA A 63 -13.53 -1.09 -9.80
N VAL A 64 -14.49 -0.62 -8.99
CA VAL A 64 -14.38 -0.61 -7.52
C VAL A 64 -14.44 -2.03 -6.96
N GLN A 65 -15.32 -2.88 -7.50
CA GLN A 65 -15.43 -4.28 -7.08
C GLN A 65 -14.14 -5.06 -7.37
N VAL A 66 -13.61 -4.93 -8.58
CA VAL A 66 -12.35 -5.55 -8.99
C VAL A 66 -11.18 -5.02 -8.15
N HIS A 67 -11.14 -3.71 -7.90
CA HIS A 67 -10.12 -3.10 -7.05
C HIS A 67 -10.15 -3.68 -5.64
N LEU A 68 -11.32 -3.69 -5.00
CA LEU A 68 -11.48 -4.22 -3.65
C LEU A 68 -11.09 -5.70 -3.57
N ALA A 69 -11.57 -6.52 -4.51
CA ALA A 69 -11.22 -7.94 -4.58
C ALA A 69 -9.70 -8.15 -4.71
N ALA A 70 -9.04 -7.37 -5.57
CA ALA A 70 -7.59 -7.42 -5.73
C ALA A 70 -6.85 -7.00 -4.45
N VAL A 71 -7.28 -5.94 -3.77
CA VAL A 71 -6.71 -5.47 -2.50
C VAL A 71 -6.81 -6.53 -1.40
N MET A 72 -7.96 -7.21 -1.31
CA MET A 72 -8.20 -8.27 -0.31
C MET A 72 -7.23 -9.44 -0.44
N VAL A 73 -6.76 -9.74 -1.66
CA VAL A 73 -5.70 -10.73 -1.89
C VAL A 73 -4.32 -10.10 -1.68
N CYS A 74 -4.12 -8.89 -2.19
CA CYS A 74 -2.83 -8.22 -2.26
C CYS A 74 -2.25 -7.87 -0.88
N LEU A 75 -3.10 -7.46 0.08
CA LEU A 75 -2.69 -7.13 1.45
C LEU A 75 -2.07 -8.33 2.19
N PRO A 76 -2.81 -9.43 2.44
CA PRO A 76 -2.28 -10.56 3.21
C PRO A 76 -1.14 -11.26 2.45
N LEU A 77 -1.24 -11.42 1.13
CA LEU A 77 -0.18 -12.04 0.34
C LEU A 77 1.09 -11.19 0.35
N GLY A 78 0.96 -9.86 0.27
CA GLY A 78 2.08 -8.93 0.34
C GLY A 78 2.80 -9.00 1.68
N ALA A 79 2.06 -8.98 2.78
CA ALA A 79 2.62 -9.21 4.12
C ALA A 79 3.41 -10.53 4.15
N TYR A 80 2.78 -11.62 3.74
CA TYR A 80 3.40 -12.95 3.75
C TYR A 80 4.70 -12.98 2.93
N VAL A 81 4.69 -12.48 1.70
CA VAL A 81 5.87 -12.45 0.82
C VAL A 81 6.99 -11.57 1.39
N LEU A 82 6.65 -10.48 2.07
CA LEU A 82 7.63 -9.58 2.70
C LEU A 82 8.26 -10.17 3.96
N PHE A 83 7.54 -10.96 4.75
CA PHE A 83 8.07 -11.57 5.97
C PHE A 83 8.75 -12.93 5.75
N THR A 84 8.43 -13.64 4.67
CA THR A 84 9.06 -14.93 4.34
C THR A 84 10.50 -14.80 3.84
N THR A 85 11.21 -15.93 3.80
CA THR A 85 12.58 -16.04 3.27
C THR A 85 12.61 -15.69 1.78
N LYS A 86 13.51 -14.78 1.41
CA LYS A 86 13.60 -14.22 0.06
C LYS A 86 14.42 -15.14 -0.84
N GLY A 87 14.02 -15.22 -2.11
CA GLY A 87 14.76 -16.00 -3.13
C GLY A 87 14.42 -17.49 -3.21
N THR A 88 13.57 -18.01 -2.33
CA THR A 88 13.02 -19.37 -2.45
C THR A 88 12.11 -19.51 -3.68
N SER A 89 11.86 -20.74 -4.14
CA SER A 89 10.88 -20.99 -5.22
C SER A 89 9.51 -20.45 -4.85
N GLN A 90 9.07 -20.68 -3.60
CA GLN A 90 7.82 -20.18 -3.05
C GLN A 90 7.76 -18.65 -3.06
N HIS A 91 8.80 -17.96 -2.60
CA HIS A 91 8.85 -16.48 -2.64
C HIS A 91 8.74 -15.96 -4.07
N LYS A 92 9.40 -16.60 -5.04
CA LYS A 92 9.33 -16.18 -6.46
C LYS A 92 7.93 -16.39 -7.03
N GLN A 93 7.28 -17.51 -6.73
CA GLN A 93 5.92 -17.80 -7.21
C GLN A 93 4.90 -16.84 -6.59
N LEU A 94 4.85 -16.78 -5.27
CA LEU A 94 3.92 -15.90 -4.55
C LEU A 94 4.20 -14.42 -4.81
N GLY A 95 5.47 -14.04 -4.97
CA GLY A 95 5.85 -12.69 -5.36
C GLY A 95 5.33 -12.29 -6.74
N ARG A 96 5.29 -13.21 -7.72
CA ARG A 96 4.67 -12.94 -9.04
C ARG A 96 3.17 -12.77 -8.93
N VAL A 97 2.50 -13.62 -8.15
CA VAL A 97 1.05 -13.51 -7.88
C VAL A 97 0.75 -12.17 -7.20
N TRP A 98 1.56 -11.78 -6.22
CA TRP A 98 1.44 -10.50 -5.55
C TRP A 98 1.64 -9.31 -6.51
N VAL A 99 2.66 -9.35 -7.38
CA VAL A 99 2.87 -8.31 -8.39
C VAL A 99 1.67 -8.20 -9.33
N ALA A 100 1.09 -9.32 -9.77
CA ALA A 100 -0.10 -9.32 -10.62
C ALA A 100 -1.34 -8.74 -9.89
N ALA A 101 -1.56 -9.13 -8.63
CA ALA A 101 -2.64 -8.58 -7.80
C ALA A 101 -2.46 -7.07 -7.55
N MET A 102 -1.24 -6.64 -7.29
CA MET A 102 -0.90 -5.23 -7.08
C MET A 102 -1.07 -4.40 -8.36
N LEU A 103 -0.70 -4.94 -9.53
CA LEU A 103 -0.96 -4.28 -10.81
C LEU A 103 -2.47 -4.18 -11.08
N THR A 104 -3.24 -5.24 -10.80
CA THR A 104 -4.70 -5.22 -10.91
C THR A 104 -5.30 -4.15 -10.01
N THR A 105 -4.83 -4.06 -8.77
CA THR A 105 -5.19 -3.01 -7.80
C THR A 105 -4.90 -1.63 -8.37
N CYS A 106 -3.69 -1.40 -8.89
CA CYS A 106 -3.29 -0.09 -9.42
C CYS A 106 -4.09 0.30 -10.68
N ILE A 107 -4.23 -0.62 -11.63
CA ILE A 107 -4.91 -0.36 -12.90
C ILE A 107 -6.39 -0.08 -12.67
N SER A 108 -7.07 -0.90 -11.87
CA SER A 108 -8.49 -0.67 -11.52
C SER A 108 -8.69 0.66 -10.78
N ALA A 109 -7.74 1.06 -9.93
CA ALA A 109 -7.80 2.34 -9.22
C ALA A 109 -7.83 3.57 -10.15
N LEU A 110 -7.18 3.48 -11.33
CA LEU A 110 -7.18 4.58 -12.32
C LEU A 110 -8.57 4.90 -12.87
N PHE A 111 -9.52 3.96 -12.77
CA PHE A 111 -10.90 4.13 -13.20
C PHE A 111 -11.83 4.60 -12.07
N ILE A 112 -11.33 4.76 -10.85
CA ILE A 112 -12.11 5.20 -9.69
C ILE A 112 -11.97 6.72 -9.55
N LYS A 113 -13.08 7.45 -9.69
CA LYS A 113 -13.07 8.92 -9.58
C LYS A 113 -12.60 9.36 -8.19
N SER A 114 -11.74 10.38 -8.14
CA SER A 114 -11.28 10.95 -6.87
C SER A 114 -12.39 11.72 -6.16
N PHE A 115 -12.47 11.54 -4.83
CA PHE A 115 -13.33 12.34 -3.96
C PHE A 115 -12.87 13.80 -3.83
N SER A 116 -11.56 14.05 -3.95
CA SER A 116 -10.97 15.40 -3.98
C SER A 116 -10.10 15.50 -5.22
N PRO A 117 -10.65 15.94 -6.38
CA PRO A 117 -9.89 16.04 -7.61
C PRO A 117 -8.98 17.27 -7.60
N LEU A 118 -7.74 17.10 -8.07
CA LEU A 118 -6.76 18.18 -8.24
C LEU A 118 -6.58 18.52 -9.73
N ILE A 119 -6.58 17.51 -10.60
CA ILE A 119 -6.45 17.65 -12.05
C ILE A 119 -7.42 16.66 -12.71
N GLY A 120 -8.49 17.17 -13.32
CA GLY A 120 -9.53 16.32 -13.92
C GLY A 120 -10.17 15.37 -12.90
N PRO A 121 -10.38 14.08 -13.18
CA PRO A 121 -10.95 13.12 -12.23
C PRO A 121 -9.94 12.62 -11.17
N PHE A 122 -8.66 13.00 -11.27
CA PHE A 122 -7.57 12.49 -10.45
C PHE A 122 -7.32 13.38 -9.23
N GLY A 123 -6.97 12.77 -8.10
CA GLY A 123 -6.62 13.46 -6.86
C GLY A 123 -5.46 12.82 -6.13
N LEU A 124 -5.19 13.27 -4.90
CA LEU A 124 -4.00 12.90 -4.11
C LEU A 124 -3.73 11.38 -4.05
N ILE A 125 -4.77 10.56 -3.89
CA ILE A 125 -4.62 9.09 -3.78
C ILE A 125 -4.12 8.47 -5.10
N HIS A 126 -4.41 9.06 -6.26
CA HIS A 126 -3.92 8.56 -7.55
C HIS A 126 -2.40 8.70 -7.71
N LEU A 127 -1.78 9.63 -6.98
CA LEU A 127 -0.32 9.73 -6.92
C LEU A 127 0.28 8.47 -6.28
N LEU A 128 -0.39 7.87 -5.30
CA LEU A 128 0.03 6.60 -4.68
C LEU A 128 -0.04 5.43 -5.65
N VAL A 129 -1.00 5.45 -6.59
CA VAL A 129 -1.11 4.46 -7.66
C VAL A 129 0.10 4.55 -8.60
N LEU A 130 0.41 5.75 -9.09
CA LEU A 130 1.56 5.99 -9.97
C LEU A 130 2.88 5.61 -9.28
N TRP A 131 3.03 6.00 -8.02
CA TRP A 131 4.18 5.62 -7.20
C TRP A 131 4.31 4.10 -7.06
N SER A 132 3.20 3.41 -6.74
CA SER A 132 3.21 1.96 -6.53
C SER A 132 3.56 1.22 -7.83
N MET A 133 3.00 1.62 -8.97
CA MET A 133 3.34 1.07 -10.28
C MET A 133 4.81 1.30 -10.64
N PHE A 134 5.31 2.52 -10.45
CA PHE A 134 6.71 2.84 -10.68
C PHE A 134 7.64 2.01 -9.80
N SER A 135 7.31 1.90 -8.51
CA SER A 135 8.06 1.12 -7.53
C SER A 135 8.09 -0.36 -7.90
N LEU A 136 6.94 -0.97 -8.25
CA LEU A 136 6.87 -2.36 -8.74
C LEU A 136 7.80 -2.57 -9.95
N GLY A 137 7.68 -1.73 -10.98
CA GLY A 137 8.50 -1.83 -12.19
C GLY A 137 9.99 -1.74 -11.87
N ARG A 138 10.38 -0.79 -11.03
CA ARG A 138 11.78 -0.59 -10.61
C ARG A 138 12.29 -1.75 -9.76
N GLY A 139 11.45 -2.29 -8.88
CA GLY A 139 11.79 -3.43 -8.03
C GLY A 139 11.97 -4.72 -8.83
N MET A 140 11.12 -4.96 -9.82
CA MET A 140 11.25 -6.11 -10.72
C MET A 140 12.45 -5.97 -11.66
N TYR A 141 12.66 -4.80 -12.24
CA TYR A 141 13.84 -4.51 -13.07
C TYR A 141 15.14 -4.71 -12.28
N ALA A 142 15.18 -4.23 -11.02
CA ALA A 142 16.34 -4.39 -10.15
C ALA A 142 16.71 -5.86 -9.93
N ILE A 143 15.75 -6.74 -9.67
CA ILE A 143 16.05 -8.15 -9.40
C ILE A 143 16.29 -8.96 -10.68
N ILE A 144 15.50 -8.75 -11.74
CA ILE A 144 15.58 -9.57 -12.96
C ILE A 144 16.83 -9.20 -13.77
N VAL A 145 17.03 -7.91 -14.00
CA VAL A 145 18.06 -7.39 -14.92
C VAL A 145 19.34 -7.04 -14.17
N LYS A 146 19.24 -6.31 -13.06
CA LYS A 146 20.42 -5.79 -12.34
C LYS A 146 20.93 -6.74 -11.26
N ARG A 147 20.18 -7.79 -10.91
CA ARG A 147 20.46 -8.71 -9.79
C ARG A 147 20.73 -7.96 -8.47
N ASP A 148 20.08 -6.80 -8.30
CA ASP A 148 20.22 -5.91 -7.15
C ASP A 148 19.09 -6.18 -6.13
N LEU A 149 19.41 -7.02 -5.15
CA LEU A 149 18.49 -7.40 -4.09
C LEU A 149 18.08 -6.21 -3.21
N GLN A 150 19.01 -5.31 -2.90
CA GLN A 150 18.74 -4.18 -2.00
C GLN A 150 17.72 -3.23 -2.61
N ARG A 151 17.88 -2.95 -3.91
CA ARG A 151 16.94 -2.11 -4.65
C ARG A 151 15.61 -2.81 -4.88
N HIS A 152 15.59 -4.11 -5.14
CA HIS A 152 14.36 -4.88 -5.20
C HIS A 152 13.54 -4.73 -3.90
N LEU A 153 14.17 -5.01 -2.75
CA LEU A 153 13.51 -4.97 -1.45
C LEU A 153 12.96 -3.59 -1.11
N ARG A 154 13.75 -2.53 -1.32
CA ARG A 154 13.31 -1.16 -1.06
C ARG A 154 12.08 -0.78 -1.89
N ASN A 155 12.06 -1.14 -3.16
CA ASN A 155 10.93 -0.82 -4.04
C ASN A 155 9.69 -1.68 -3.72
N MET A 156 9.84 -2.97 -3.41
CA MET A 156 8.69 -3.81 -3.03
C MET A 156 8.06 -3.33 -1.71
N GLN A 157 8.89 -2.93 -0.74
CA GLN A 157 8.41 -2.31 0.49
C GLN A 157 7.72 -0.97 0.21
N GLY A 158 8.30 -0.12 -0.64
CA GLY A 158 7.70 1.16 -1.03
C GLY A 158 6.32 1.00 -1.67
N ALA A 159 6.13 -0.01 -2.53
CA ALA A 159 4.83 -0.32 -3.11
C ALA A 159 3.84 -0.81 -2.04
N TYR A 160 4.27 -1.71 -1.15
CA TYR A 160 3.42 -2.21 -0.07
C TYR A 160 2.99 -1.12 0.92
N TRP A 161 3.86 -0.17 1.25
CA TRP A 161 3.47 1.01 2.03
C TRP A 161 2.46 1.89 1.29
N GLY A 162 2.64 2.07 -0.02
CA GLY A 162 1.65 2.75 -0.86
C GLY A 162 0.26 2.12 -0.74
N LEU A 163 0.19 0.78 -0.73
CA LEU A 163 -1.05 0.03 -0.51
C LEU A 163 -1.64 0.26 0.89
N ILE A 164 -0.84 0.19 1.95
CA ILE A 164 -1.32 0.44 3.33
C ILE A 164 -1.86 1.86 3.45
N ILE A 165 -1.09 2.85 3.00
CA ILE A 165 -1.47 4.25 3.08
C ILE A 165 -2.76 4.48 2.30
N ALA A 166 -2.86 4.02 1.05
CA ALA A 166 -4.08 4.14 0.25
C ALA A 166 -5.29 3.47 0.93
N GLY A 167 -5.09 2.30 1.54
CA GLY A 167 -6.10 1.61 2.34
C GLY A 167 -6.59 2.47 3.51
N LEU A 168 -5.69 3.05 4.30
CA LEU A 168 -6.06 3.94 5.41
C LEU A 168 -6.83 5.19 4.92
N PHE A 169 -6.38 5.81 3.83
CA PHE A 169 -7.09 6.94 3.21
C PHE A 169 -8.50 6.57 2.73
N SER A 170 -8.77 5.29 2.43
CA SER A 170 -10.10 4.84 2.02
C SER A 170 -11.12 4.89 3.17
N PHE A 171 -10.68 4.83 4.43
CA PHE A 171 -11.51 4.88 5.64
C PHE A 171 -11.72 6.30 6.20
N ILE A 172 -11.34 7.35 5.47
CA ILE A 172 -11.70 8.73 5.87
C ILE A 172 -13.23 8.89 5.83
N PRO A 173 -13.86 9.55 6.82
CA PRO A 173 -15.30 9.83 6.81
C PRO A 173 -15.79 10.42 5.48
N GLY A 174 -16.95 9.95 5.03
CA GLY A 174 -17.52 10.32 3.73
C GLY A 174 -17.02 9.49 2.54
N ARG A 175 -16.12 8.52 2.76
CA ARG A 175 -15.74 7.53 1.74
C ARG A 175 -16.53 6.24 1.85
N MET A 176 -16.48 5.45 0.77
CA MET A 176 -17.18 4.17 0.67
C MET A 176 -16.81 3.20 1.79
N MET A 177 -15.50 3.00 2.05
CA MET A 177 -15.06 2.06 3.08
C MET A 177 -15.47 2.51 4.49
N TRP A 178 -15.50 3.81 4.78
CA TRP A 178 -16.07 4.31 6.02
C TRP A 178 -17.56 3.95 6.13
N SER A 179 -18.34 4.30 5.10
CA SER A 179 -19.80 4.10 5.06
C SER A 179 -20.20 2.62 5.17
N MET A 180 -19.34 1.70 4.72
CA MET A 180 -19.59 0.27 4.79
C MET A 180 -19.50 -0.29 6.21
N PHE A 181 -18.73 0.33 7.11
CA PHE A 181 -18.49 -0.16 8.48
C PHE A 181 -19.08 0.73 9.57
N THR A 182 -19.75 1.83 9.21
CA THR A 182 -20.30 2.79 10.15
C THR A 182 -21.75 3.12 9.84
N ALA A 183 -22.60 3.16 10.87
CA ALA A 183 -23.90 3.80 10.81
C ALA A 183 -23.82 5.18 11.50
N MET A 184 -24.55 6.16 10.96
CA MET A 184 -24.75 7.50 11.54
C MET A 184 -26.22 7.74 11.80
#